data_AF-A0A151AZK6-F1
#
_entry.id   AF-A0A151AZK6-F1
#
_cell.length_a   1.000
_cell.length_b   1.000
_cell.length_c   1.000
_cell.angle_alpha   90.00
_cell.angle_beta   90.00
_cell.angle_gamma   90.00
#
_symmetry.space_group_name_H-M   'P 1'
#
loop_
_entity.id
_entity.type
_entity.pdbx_description
1 polymer ?
#
loop_
_entity_poly.entity_id
_entity_poly.type
_entity_poly.pdbx_seq_one_letter_code
_entity_poly.pdbx_strand_id
1 'polypeptide(L)'
;MKSGGPDGELPASLRYLTQRYTMPLPQAKAVLTDIGTEELAHMKIVATLVYNLIKDAPLEEIRRAGLDGYYADHDRALYFVNASGAPWTATYIQSKGDPVTDLHENMAAEQSFFKSPLRFMKNFKEVMQAGFI
;
A
#
# COMPACT_ATOMS: atom_id res chain seq x y z
N MET A 1 6.24 4.72 -0.79
CA MET A 1 5.26 4.15 -1.75
C MET A 1 4.08 3.55 -0.99
N LYS A 2 2.83 3.74 -1.47
CA LYS A 2 1.63 3.13 -0.86
C LYS A 2 1.67 1.60 -0.93
N SER A 3 2.51 1.02 -1.79
CA SER A 3 2.68 -0.43 -1.92
C SER A 3 3.53 -1.10 -0.83
N GLY A 4 4.35 -0.36 -0.07
CA GLY A 4 5.34 -0.96 0.84
C GLY A 4 5.08 -0.76 2.34
N GLY A 5 4.15 0.11 2.72
CA GLY A 5 3.81 0.35 4.13
C GLY A 5 2.85 -0.70 4.71
N PRO A 6 2.61 -0.69 6.04
CA PRO A 6 1.73 -1.66 6.71
C PRO A 6 0.28 -1.64 6.19
N ASP A 7 -0.23 -0.46 5.84
CA ASP A 7 -1.56 -0.28 5.22
C ASP A 7 -1.50 -0.27 3.68
N GLY A 8 -0.49 -0.92 3.10
CA GLY A 8 -0.26 -0.95 1.66
C GLY A 8 -0.92 -2.10 0.92
N GLU A 9 -0.99 -1.97 -0.41
CA GLU A 9 -1.64 -2.97 -1.28
C GLU A 9 -0.94 -4.35 -1.22
N LEU A 10 0.39 -4.37 -1.09
CA LEU A 10 1.16 -5.62 -1.00
C LEU A 10 0.86 -6.41 0.29
N PRO A 11 0.96 -5.83 1.51
CA PRO A 11 0.58 -6.57 2.72
C PRO A 11 -0.91 -6.95 2.73
N ALA A 12 -1.81 -6.10 2.22
CA ALA A 12 -3.22 -6.45 2.10
C ALA A 12 -3.42 -7.72 1.25
N SER A 13 -2.82 -7.76 0.04
CA SER A 13 -2.89 -8.93 -0.83
C SER A 13 -2.38 -10.21 -0.17
N LEU A 14 -1.21 -10.16 0.47
CA LEU A 14 -0.58 -11.32 1.10
C LEU A 14 -1.37 -11.80 2.33
N ARG A 15 -1.98 -10.89 3.09
CA ARG A 15 -2.86 -11.25 4.20
C ARG A 15 -4.07 -12.06 3.70
N TYR A 16 -4.81 -11.57 2.71
CA TYR A 16 -5.97 -12.28 2.18
C TYR A 16 -5.60 -13.66 1.59
N LEU A 17 -4.49 -13.71 0.83
CA LEU A 17 -4.01 -14.94 0.20
C LEU A 17 -3.46 -15.98 1.19
N THR A 18 -3.02 -15.57 2.39
CA THR A 18 -2.55 -16.48 3.43
C THR A 18 -3.69 -16.98 4.30
N GLN A 19 -4.61 -16.10 4.72
CA GLN A 19 -5.77 -16.45 5.54
C GLN A 19 -6.75 -17.42 4.84
N ARG A 20 -6.78 -17.45 3.49
CA ARG A 20 -7.65 -18.37 2.74
C ARG A 20 -7.42 -19.85 3.07
N TYR A 21 -6.22 -20.24 3.50
CA TYR A 21 -5.89 -21.64 3.75
C TYR A 21 -6.57 -22.19 5.01
N THR A 22 -6.84 -21.33 5.99
CA THR A 22 -7.51 -21.68 7.26
C THR A 22 -9.00 -21.33 7.27
N MET A 23 -9.50 -20.65 6.23
CA MET A 23 -10.92 -20.33 6.08
C MET A 23 -11.77 -21.59 5.82
N PRO A 24 -12.74 -21.93 6.71
CA PRO A 24 -13.54 -23.15 6.59
C PRO A 24 -14.65 -23.04 5.55
N LEU A 25 -15.16 -21.83 5.29
CA LEU A 25 -16.26 -21.60 4.35
C LEU A 25 -15.72 -21.50 2.91
N PRO A 26 -16.13 -22.38 1.98
CA PRO A 26 -15.66 -22.33 0.59
C PRO A 26 -15.90 -21.00 -0.11
N GLN A 27 -17.05 -20.37 0.15
CA GLN A 27 -17.40 -19.07 -0.43
C GLN A 27 -16.48 -17.96 0.10
N ALA A 28 -16.22 -17.93 1.40
CA ALA A 28 -15.31 -16.95 1.99
C ALA A 28 -13.86 -17.15 1.51
N LYS A 29 -13.44 -18.40 1.30
CA LYS A 29 -12.14 -18.73 0.71
C LYS A 29 -11.98 -18.22 -0.73
N ALA A 30 -13.04 -18.33 -1.53
CA ALA A 30 -13.09 -17.75 -2.86
C ALA A 30 -12.98 -16.22 -2.79
N VAL A 31 -13.79 -15.57 -1.94
CA VAL A 31 -13.75 -14.11 -1.73
C VAL A 31 -12.36 -13.63 -1.31
N LEU A 32 -11.71 -14.29 -0.35
CA LEU A 32 -10.34 -13.96 0.06
C LEU A 32 -9.32 -14.12 -1.09
N THR A 33 -9.53 -15.10 -1.98
CA THR A 33 -8.67 -15.28 -3.15
C THR A 33 -8.90 -14.17 -4.18
N ASP A 34 -10.17 -13.81 -4.42
CA ASP A 34 -10.54 -12.76 -5.37
C ASP A 34 -9.99 -11.41 -4.91
N ILE A 35 -10.26 -11.01 -3.66
CA ILE A 35 -9.75 -9.75 -3.09
C ILE A 35 -8.23 -9.76 -3.06
N GLY A 36 -7.60 -10.84 -2.57
CA GLY A 36 -6.13 -10.93 -2.54
C GLY A 36 -5.49 -10.78 -3.92
N THR A 37 -6.15 -11.24 -4.98
CA THR A 37 -5.69 -11.09 -6.36
C THR A 37 -5.94 -9.68 -6.90
N GLU A 38 -7.08 -9.06 -6.56
CA GLU A 38 -7.39 -7.67 -6.88
C GLU A 38 -6.34 -6.72 -6.27
N GLU A 39 -5.94 -6.94 -5.02
CA GLU A 39 -4.93 -6.10 -4.37
C GLU A 39 -3.53 -6.22 -5.00
N LEU A 40 -3.20 -7.36 -5.60
CA LEU A 40 -1.99 -7.47 -6.45
C LEU A 40 -2.13 -6.62 -7.72
N ALA A 41 -3.32 -6.53 -8.30
CA ALA A 41 -3.58 -5.63 -9.42
C ALA A 41 -3.50 -4.16 -8.99
N HIS A 42 -4.01 -3.78 -7.82
CA HIS A 42 -3.83 -2.45 -7.24
C HIS A 42 -2.36 -2.11 -7.03
N MET A 43 -1.58 -3.03 -6.46
CA MET A 43 -0.13 -2.88 -6.31
C MET A 43 0.54 -2.60 -7.66
N LYS A 44 0.16 -3.35 -8.71
CA LYS A 44 0.67 -3.13 -10.08
C LYS A 44 0.30 -1.75 -10.64
N ILE A 45 -0.92 -1.27 -10.41
CA ILE A 45 -1.36 0.07 -10.85
C ILE A 45 -0.48 1.15 -10.18
N VAL A 46 -0.34 1.09 -8.86
CA VAL A 46 0.50 2.06 -8.11
C VAL A 46 1.96 2.00 -8.55
N ALA A 47 2.51 0.79 -8.72
CA ALA A 47 3.85 0.57 -9.24
C ALA A 47 4.04 1.20 -10.62
N THR A 48 3.09 1.01 -11.53
CA THR A 48 3.14 1.56 -12.88
C THR A 48 3.08 3.09 -12.87
N LEU A 49 2.24 3.67 -12.02
CA LEU A 49 2.15 5.12 -11.85
C LEU A 49 3.46 5.70 -11.34
N VAL A 50 4.03 5.13 -10.27
CA VAL A 50 5.31 5.57 -9.70
C VAL A 50 6.43 5.46 -10.73
N TYR A 51 6.52 4.31 -11.42
CA TYR A 51 7.54 4.10 -12.45
C TYR A 51 7.44 5.16 -13.57
N ASN A 52 6.24 5.45 -14.05
CA ASN A 52 6.04 6.47 -15.08
C ASN A 52 6.40 7.89 -14.63
N LEU A 53 6.30 8.19 -13.33
CA LEU A 53 6.72 9.49 -12.78
C LEU A 53 8.25 9.61 -12.70
N ILE A 54 8.98 8.53 -12.46
CA ILE A 54 10.43 8.58 -12.20
C ILE A 54 11.30 8.21 -13.42
N LYS A 55 10.79 7.40 -14.36
CA LYS A 55 11.59 6.79 -15.44
C LYS A 55 12.32 7.80 -16.33
N ASP A 56 11.74 8.98 -16.53
CA ASP A 56 12.27 10.06 -17.39
C ASP A 56 12.53 11.37 -16.60
N ALA A 57 12.33 11.35 -15.28
CA ALA A 57 12.49 12.55 -14.46
C ALA A 57 13.95 13.04 -14.45
N PRO A 58 14.19 14.35 -14.67
CA PRO A 58 15.51 14.94 -14.48
C PRO A 58 15.98 14.78 -13.03
N LEU A 59 17.28 14.54 -12.83
CA LEU A 59 17.87 14.36 -11.49
C LEU A 59 17.58 15.53 -10.54
N GLU A 60 17.53 16.75 -11.07
CA GLU A 60 17.19 17.94 -10.30
C GLU A 60 15.79 17.86 -9.69
N GLU A 61 14.83 17.30 -10.42
CA GLU A 61 13.45 17.13 -9.93
C GLU A 61 13.36 16.01 -8.90
N ILE A 62 14.11 14.92 -9.10
CA ILE A 62 14.21 13.81 -8.14
C ILE A 62 14.75 14.32 -6.80
N ARG A 63 15.80 15.15 -6.81
CA ARG A 63 16.33 15.78 -5.60
C ARG A 63 15.34 16.74 -4.97
N ARG A 64 14.69 17.59 -5.76
CA ARG A 64 13.66 18.53 -5.26
C ARG A 64 12.46 17.82 -4.63
N ALA A 65 12.14 16.61 -5.11
CA ALA A 65 11.10 15.75 -4.55
C ALA A 65 11.54 14.99 -3.28
N GLY A 66 12.79 15.12 -2.83
CA GLY A 66 13.33 14.40 -1.68
C GLY A 66 13.51 12.89 -1.92
N LEU A 67 13.71 12.49 -3.18
CA LEU A 67 13.90 11.09 -3.58
C LEU A 67 15.37 10.77 -3.90
N ASP A 68 16.30 11.63 -3.50
CA ASP A 68 17.74 11.49 -3.74
C ASP A 68 18.32 10.25 -3.05
N GLY A 69 17.94 9.98 -1.80
CA GLY A 69 18.34 8.75 -1.10
C GLY A 69 17.81 7.49 -1.77
N TYR A 70 16.52 7.49 -2.15
CA TYR A 70 15.91 6.38 -2.87
C TYR A 70 16.60 6.14 -4.22
N TYR A 71 16.91 7.21 -4.95
CA TYR A 71 17.61 7.13 -6.23
C TYR A 71 19.04 6.61 -6.09
N ALA A 72 19.75 6.98 -5.02
CA ALA A 72 21.09 6.45 -4.76
C ALA A 72 21.07 4.92 -4.53
N ASP A 73 20.07 4.42 -3.82
CA ASP A 73 19.96 3.00 -3.45
C ASP A 73 19.34 2.13 -4.56
N HIS A 74 18.43 2.70 -5.36
CA HIS A 74 17.57 1.94 -6.28
C HIS A 74 17.49 2.52 -7.70
N ASP A 75 18.21 3.61 -7.99
CA ASP A 75 18.12 4.36 -9.26
C ASP A 75 16.65 4.67 -9.60
N ARG A 76 16.17 4.24 -10.77
CA ARG A 76 14.77 4.38 -11.18
C ARG A 76 13.97 3.09 -11.03
N ALA A 77 14.55 2.08 -10.37
CA ALA A 77 13.87 0.82 -10.13
C ALA A 77 12.75 0.99 -9.10
N LEU A 78 11.74 0.14 -9.22
CA LEU A 78 10.69 0.04 -8.22
C LEU A 78 11.17 -0.81 -7.05
N TYR A 79 10.98 -0.28 -5.84
CA TYR A 79 11.31 -0.96 -4.60
C TYR A 79 10.20 -0.72 -3.58
N PHE A 80 9.85 -1.77 -2.85
CA PHE A 80 8.72 -1.74 -1.91
C PHE A 80 9.12 -1.08 -0.60
N VAL A 81 9.01 0.24 -0.57
CA VAL A 81 9.22 1.06 0.65
C VAL A 81 7.98 1.87 0.96
N ASN A 82 7.76 2.18 2.24
CA ASN A 82 6.71 3.11 2.64
C ASN A 82 7.08 4.58 2.29
N ALA A 83 6.27 5.56 2.68
CA ALA A 83 6.54 6.98 2.39
C ALA A 83 7.77 7.54 3.15
N SER A 84 8.18 6.88 4.23
CA SER A 84 9.36 7.24 5.03
C SER A 84 10.62 6.50 4.59
N GLY A 85 10.57 5.74 3.49
CA GLY A 85 11.70 4.96 2.97
C GLY A 85 11.93 3.62 3.69
N ALA A 86 11.10 3.25 4.67
CA ALA A 86 11.26 1.95 5.34
C ALA A 86 10.82 0.81 4.41
N PRO A 87 11.63 -0.24 4.22
CA PRO A 87 11.27 -1.38 3.40
C PRO A 87 10.03 -2.11 3.91
N TRP A 88 9.28 -2.70 2.99
CA TRP A 88 8.24 -3.66 3.32
C TRP A 88 8.83 -4.81 4.12
N THR A 89 8.10 -5.27 5.13
CA THR A 89 8.48 -6.39 5.97
C THR A 89 7.30 -7.31 6.22
N ALA A 90 7.57 -8.61 6.34
CA ALA A 90 6.56 -9.62 6.63
C ALA A 90 5.84 -9.38 7.97
N THR A 91 6.38 -8.56 8.87
CA THR A 91 5.71 -8.20 10.12
C THR A 91 4.45 -7.35 9.94
N TYR A 92 4.21 -6.83 8.73
CA TYR A 92 3.02 -6.04 8.39
C TYR A 92 1.75 -6.86 8.15
N ILE A 93 1.86 -8.19 8.04
CA ILE A 93 0.69 -9.07 7.83
C ILE A 93 0.42 -9.93 9.07
N GLN A 94 -0.85 -10.29 9.28
CA GLN A 94 -1.27 -11.24 10.30
C GLN A 94 -2.16 -12.32 9.68
N SER A 95 -1.94 -13.56 10.11
CA SER A 95 -2.76 -14.72 9.76
C SER A 95 -2.78 -15.63 10.97
N LYS A 96 -3.89 -15.62 11.72
CA LYS A 96 -4.01 -16.29 13.02
C LYS A 96 -4.63 -17.67 12.90
N GLY A 97 -5.28 -17.98 11.78
CA GLY A 97 -5.91 -19.27 11.55
C GLY A 97 -7.29 -19.39 12.20
N ASP A 98 -7.71 -18.38 12.96
CA ASP A 98 -9.08 -18.23 13.45
C ASP A 98 -9.86 -17.30 12.50
N PRO A 99 -10.88 -17.80 11.79
CA PRO A 99 -11.61 -17.03 10.78
C PRO A 99 -12.24 -15.74 11.32
N VAL A 100 -12.70 -15.73 12.57
CA VAL A 100 -13.32 -14.54 13.16
C VAL A 100 -12.26 -13.47 13.40
N THR A 101 -11.14 -13.83 14.02
CA THR A 101 -10.02 -12.93 14.29
C THR A 101 -9.44 -12.38 12.98
N ASP A 102 -9.23 -13.24 11.99
CA ASP A 102 -8.68 -12.87 10.69
C ASP A 102 -9.61 -11.89 9.93
N LEU A 103 -10.93 -12.13 9.95
CA LEU A 103 -11.90 -11.21 9.33
C LEU A 103 -12.03 -9.87 10.07
N HIS A 104 -11.93 -9.86 11.41
CA HIS A 104 -11.93 -8.61 12.17
C HIS A 104 -10.70 -7.76 11.86
N GLU A 105 -9.53 -8.39 11.73
CA GLU A 105 -8.30 -7.70 11.36
C GLU A 105 -8.37 -7.16 9.92
N ASN A 106 -8.92 -7.93 8.98
CA ASN A 106 -9.20 -7.45 7.63
C ASN A 106 -10.08 -6.19 7.62
N MET A 107 -11.20 -6.21 8.35
CA MET A 107 -12.10 -5.04 8.44
C MET A 107 -11.40 -3.82 9.05
N ALA A 108 -10.59 -4.01 10.09
CA ALA A 108 -9.83 -2.93 10.71
C ALA A 108 -8.81 -2.32 9.74
N ALA A 109 -8.13 -3.15 8.97
CA ALA A 109 -7.16 -2.71 7.98
C ALA A 109 -7.81 -1.97 6.81
N GLU A 110 -8.94 -2.46 6.30
CA GLU A 110 -9.73 -1.74 5.30
C GLU A 110 -10.20 -0.37 5.83
N GLN A 111 -10.64 -0.31 7.08
CA GLN A 111 -11.02 0.97 7.68
C GLN A 111 -9.83 1.94 7.78
N SER A 112 -8.64 1.45 8.09
CA SER A 112 -7.39 2.23 8.07
C SER A 112 -7.10 2.74 6.65
N PHE A 113 -7.24 1.87 5.65
CA PHE A 113 -7.07 2.19 4.25
C PHE A 113 -8.01 3.31 3.79
N PHE A 114 -9.31 3.25 4.09
CA PHE A 114 -10.27 4.31 3.71
C PHE A 114 -10.07 5.62 4.47
N LYS A 115 -9.57 5.58 5.72
CA LYS A 115 -9.27 6.78 6.51
C LYS A 115 -8.08 7.56 5.96
N SER A 116 -7.12 6.90 5.31
CA SER A 116 -5.91 7.54 4.76
C SER A 116 -6.22 8.58 3.65
N PRO A 117 -6.97 8.26 2.58
CA PRO A 117 -7.40 9.22 1.57
C PRO A 117 -8.27 10.34 2.13
N LEU A 118 -9.17 10.04 3.06
CA LEU A 118 -10.01 11.05 3.72
C LEU A 118 -9.17 12.04 4.53
N ARG A 119 -8.13 11.56 5.21
CA ARG A 119 -7.19 12.42 5.95
C ARG A 119 -6.33 13.25 5.00
N PHE A 120 -5.89 12.68 3.88
CA PHE A 120 -5.19 13.43 2.83
C PHE A 120 -6.08 14.53 2.24
N MET A 121 -7.33 14.24 1.89
CA MET A 121 -8.29 15.23 1.37
C MET A 121 -8.63 16.31 2.39
N LYS A 122 -8.72 15.97 3.67
CA LYS A 122 -8.95 16.95 4.75
C LYS A 122 -7.75 17.89 4.91
N ASN A 123 -6.53 17.34 4.98
CA ASN A 123 -5.31 18.13 5.04
C ASN A 123 -5.12 18.99 3.78
N PHE A 124 -5.46 18.47 2.60
CA PHE A 124 -5.41 19.22 1.34
C PHE A 124 -6.39 20.39 1.33
N LYS A 125 -7.63 20.21 1.83
CA LYS A 125 -8.59 21.30 2.03
C LYS A 125 -8.07 22.35 3.01
N GLU A 126 -7.46 21.93 4.11
CA GLU A 126 -6.88 22.86 5.10
C GLU A 126 -5.71 23.67 4.51
N VAL A 127 -4.86 23.06 3.68
CA VAL A 127 -3.78 23.75 2.94
C VAL A 127 -4.35 24.74 1.91
N MET A 128 -5.40 24.37 1.17
CA MET A 128 -6.07 25.26 0.22
C MET A 128 -6.82 26.42 0.91
N GLN A 129 -7.30 26.23 2.14
CA GLN A 129 -7.94 27.28 2.94
C GLN A 129 -6.93 28.19 3.65
N ALA A 130 -5.68 27.76 3.80
CA ALA A 130 -4.60 28.53 4.42
C ALA A 130 -3.93 29.57 3.48
N GLY A 131 -4.46 29.80 2.28
CA GLY A 131 -4.12 30.97 1.45
C GLY A 131 -2.74 30.95 0.78
N PHE A 132 -2.22 29.77 0.42
CA PHE A 132 -1.03 29.63 -0.43
C PHE A 132 -1.38 29.32 -1.90
N ILE A 133 -2.46 29.91 -2.41
CA ILE A 133 -2.68 30.26 -3.83
C ILE A 133 -3.70 31.41 -3.86
#